data_AF-A0A660VH56-F1
#
_entry.id   AF-A0A660VH56-F1
#
_cell.length_a   1.000
_cell.length_b   1.000
_cell.length_c   1.000
_cell.angle_alpha   90.00
_cell.angle_beta   90.00
_cell.angle_gamma   90.00
#
_symmetry.space_group_name_H-M   'P 1'
#
loop_
_entity.id
_entity.type
_entity.pdbx_description
1 polymer ?
#
loop_
_entity_poly.entity_id
_entity_poly.type
_entity_poly.pdbx_seq_one_letter_code
_entity_poly.pdbx_strand_id
1 'polypeptide(L)'
;PADTFEPVDPEETPGVEGSGSAGPGPTDDPASALLLGAGLVLLLSIGVAGLLFFRFRRLSEVDGGVAYRGIVGLATRLGYGPHPSQTEYEYAGVLSETLPDVRDDLYLVADARVEKAYGQRQVEGQRRGALRRAYARIRTALLRLSLRRR
;
A
#
# COMPACT_ATOMS: atom_id res chain seq x y z
N PRO A 1 59.28 -71.46 23.13
CA PRO A 1 58.67 -70.13 23.03
C PRO A 1 59.57 -69.19 22.22
N ALA A 2 59.27 -69.07 20.93
CA ALA A 2 59.84 -68.08 20.03
C ALA A 2 58.67 -67.57 19.17
N ASP A 3 58.41 -66.27 19.27
CA ASP A 3 57.43 -65.50 18.50
C ASP A 3 57.80 -65.52 17.02
N THR A 4 56.85 -65.90 16.17
CA THR A 4 56.91 -65.62 14.73
C THR A 4 56.12 -64.34 14.49
N PHE A 5 56.84 -63.27 14.18
CA PHE A 5 56.29 -61.95 13.85
C PHE A 5 55.85 -61.98 12.37
N GLU A 6 54.55 -61.99 12.11
CA GLU A 6 53.99 -61.77 10.76
C GLU A 6 54.09 -60.27 10.41
N PRO A 7 54.50 -59.90 9.18
CA PRO A 7 54.48 -58.51 8.74
C PRO A 7 53.04 -58.05 8.48
N VAL A 8 52.70 -56.88 9.03
CA VAL A 8 51.44 -56.16 8.77
C VAL A 8 51.54 -55.49 7.40
N ASP A 9 50.65 -55.85 6.48
CA ASP A 9 50.42 -55.11 5.23
C ASP A 9 49.58 -53.84 5.51
N PRO A 10 50.05 -52.63 5.15
CA PRO A 10 49.26 -51.42 5.26
C PRO A 10 48.82 -50.94 3.88
N GLU A 11 47.74 -51.48 3.31
CA GLU A 11 47.13 -50.88 2.10
C GLU A 11 45.61 -50.67 2.23
N GLU A 12 45.29 -49.38 2.10
CA GLU A 12 44.08 -48.78 1.56
C GLU A 12 42.71 -49.07 2.21
N THR A 13 42.34 -48.19 3.14
CA THR A 13 40.93 -47.79 3.26
C THR A 13 40.61 -46.76 2.17
N PRO A 14 39.76 -47.05 1.18
CA PRO A 14 39.33 -46.02 0.27
C PRO A 14 38.29 -45.13 0.97
N GLY A 15 38.65 -43.86 1.07
CA GLY A 15 37.72 -42.77 0.74
C GLY A 15 36.58 -42.53 1.72
N VAL A 16 36.78 -41.53 2.57
CA VAL A 16 35.72 -40.68 3.09
C VAL A 16 34.92 -40.12 1.91
N GLU A 17 33.77 -40.72 1.59
CA GLU A 17 32.71 -40.01 0.87
C GLU A 17 31.85 -39.28 1.91
N GLY A 18 32.28 -38.06 2.21
CA GLY A 18 31.37 -37.07 2.75
C GLY A 18 30.21 -36.92 1.78
N SER A 19 29.05 -37.47 2.15
CA SER A 19 27.78 -37.18 1.50
C SER A 19 27.46 -35.72 1.82
N GLY A 20 28.05 -34.85 1.00
CA GLY A 20 27.80 -33.43 0.98
C GLY A 20 26.33 -33.22 0.66
N SER A 21 25.69 -32.44 1.53
CA SER A 21 24.41 -31.80 1.30
C SER A 21 24.30 -31.26 -0.14
N ALA A 22 23.59 -31.97 -1.00
CA ALA A 22 23.05 -31.41 -2.23
C ALA A 22 21.69 -30.78 -1.89
N GLY A 23 21.73 -29.64 -1.18
CA GLY A 23 20.62 -28.71 -1.25
C GLY A 23 20.41 -28.31 -2.72
N PRO A 24 19.16 -28.06 -3.18
CA PRO A 24 18.93 -27.69 -4.56
C PRO A 24 19.73 -26.43 -4.87
N GLY A 25 20.76 -26.56 -5.70
CA GLY A 25 21.45 -25.41 -6.27
C GLY A 25 20.47 -24.59 -7.11
N PRO A 26 20.68 -23.27 -7.27
CA PRO A 26 19.87 -22.49 -8.19
C PRO A 26 20.04 -23.10 -9.58
N THR A 27 18.96 -23.66 -10.12
CA THR A 27 18.96 -24.14 -11.51
C THR A 27 18.99 -22.92 -12.42
N ASP A 28 20.06 -22.78 -13.22
CA ASP A 28 20.20 -21.80 -14.31
C ASP A 28 19.25 -22.12 -15.50
N ASP A 29 18.07 -22.69 -15.22
CA ASP A 29 17.08 -22.93 -16.25
C ASP A 29 16.30 -21.62 -16.47
N PRO A 30 16.18 -21.13 -17.72
CA PRO A 30 15.39 -19.93 -17.99
C PRO A 30 13.92 -20.12 -17.56
N ALA A 31 13.44 -21.36 -17.55
CA ALA A 31 12.13 -21.73 -17.05
C ALA A 31 12.01 -21.54 -15.52
N SER A 32 13.01 -21.93 -14.72
CA SER A 32 12.99 -21.72 -13.27
C SER A 32 13.15 -20.24 -12.92
N ALA A 33 14.00 -19.50 -13.65
CA ALA A 33 14.12 -18.05 -13.51
C ALA A 33 12.81 -17.31 -13.82
N LEU A 34 12.08 -17.72 -14.88
CA LEU A 34 10.76 -17.17 -15.20
C LEU A 34 9.70 -17.52 -14.16
N LEU A 35 9.70 -18.76 -13.65
CA LEU A 35 8.79 -19.18 -12.57
C LEU A 35 9.05 -18.41 -11.27
N LEU A 36 10.33 -18.22 -10.90
CA LEU A 36 10.72 -17.41 -9.73
C LEU A 36 10.34 -15.94 -9.91
N GLY A 37 10.58 -15.37 -11.10
CA GLY A 37 10.19 -14.01 -11.44
C GLY A 37 8.67 -13.81 -11.40
N ALA A 38 7.91 -14.72 -12.01
CA ALA A 38 6.46 -14.70 -11.99
C ALA A 38 5.91 -14.85 -10.56
N GLY A 39 6.50 -15.73 -9.75
CA GLY A 39 6.17 -15.90 -8.34
C GLY A 39 6.42 -14.62 -7.54
N LEU A 40 7.54 -13.94 -7.74
CA LEU A 40 7.86 -12.67 -7.08
C LEU A 40 6.89 -11.56 -7.48
N VAL A 41 6.54 -11.44 -8.77
CA VAL A 41 5.56 -10.47 -9.26
C VAL A 41 4.18 -10.75 -8.68
N LEU A 42 3.76 -12.02 -8.60
CA LEU A 42 2.51 -12.41 -7.99
C LEU A 42 2.49 -12.05 -6.49
N LEU A 43 3.57 -12.32 -5.77
CA LEU A 43 3.69 -12.04 -4.34
C LEU A 43 3.68 -10.53 -4.06
N LEU A 44 4.40 -9.74 -4.87
CA LEU A 44 4.37 -8.28 -4.82
C LEU A 44 2.98 -7.72 -5.14
N SER A 45 2.31 -8.24 -6.17
CA SER A 45 0.99 -7.77 -6.55
C SER A 45 -0.08 -8.13 -5.52
N ILE A 46 -0.01 -9.30 -4.88
CA ILE A 46 -0.83 -9.66 -3.71
C ILE A 46 -0.51 -8.73 -2.52
N GLY A 47 0.76 -8.45 -2.25
CA GLY A 47 1.18 -7.53 -1.19
C GLY A 47 0.65 -6.11 -1.40
N VAL A 48 0.75 -5.60 -2.62
CA VAL A 48 0.21 -4.28 -3.01
C VAL A 48 -1.31 -4.28 -2.94
N ALA A 49 -1.98 -5.30 -3.48
CA ALA A 49 -3.43 -5.42 -3.42
C ALA A 49 -3.93 -5.54 -1.97
N GLY A 50 -3.25 -6.30 -1.12
CA GLY A 50 -3.53 -6.44 0.30
C GLY A 50 -3.28 -5.16 1.08
N LEU A 51 -2.19 -4.44 0.79
CA LEU A 51 -1.92 -3.12 1.36
C LEU A 51 -3.00 -2.12 0.96
N LEU A 52 -3.35 -2.06 -0.33
CA LEU A 52 -4.42 -1.21 -0.83
C LEU A 52 -5.74 -1.59 -0.17
N PHE A 53 -6.11 -2.87 -0.13
CA PHE A 53 -7.32 -3.38 0.50
C PHE A 53 -7.36 -3.05 2.00
N PHE A 54 -6.27 -3.25 2.74
CA PHE A 54 -6.18 -2.91 4.14
C PHE A 54 -6.27 -1.40 4.37
N ARG A 55 -5.65 -0.61 3.50
CA ARG A 55 -5.76 0.85 3.52
C ARG A 55 -7.19 1.29 3.23
N PHE A 56 -7.86 0.69 2.24
CA PHE A 56 -9.27 0.90 1.92
C PHE A 56 -10.21 0.41 3.04
N ARG A 57 -9.84 -0.65 3.76
CA ARG A 57 -10.60 -1.19 4.88
C ARG A 57 -10.44 -0.34 6.14
N ARG A 58 -9.25 0.18 6.45
CA ARG A 58 -9.06 1.20 7.50
C ARG A 58 -9.76 2.51 7.17
N LEU A 59 -9.91 2.83 5.89
CA LEU A 59 -10.77 3.91 5.41
C LEU A 59 -12.28 3.56 5.51
N SER A 60 -12.65 2.40 6.07
CA SER A 60 -14.07 2.09 6.28
C SER A 60 -14.75 2.92 7.37
N GLU A 61 -13.97 3.56 8.23
CA GLU A 61 -14.42 4.58 9.19
C GLU A 61 -14.24 6.01 8.66
N VAL A 62 -14.24 6.20 7.33
CA VAL A 62 -14.28 7.54 6.76
C VAL A 62 -15.67 8.15 7.00
N ASP A 63 -15.75 8.81 8.14
CA ASP A 63 -16.79 9.78 8.46
C ASP A 63 -16.44 11.14 7.83
N GLY A 64 -17.43 12.01 7.62
CA GLY A 64 -17.26 13.32 6.95
C GLY A 64 -16.13 14.15 7.56
N GLY A 65 -15.97 14.08 8.88
CA GLY A 65 -14.86 14.70 9.60
C GLY A 65 -13.46 14.22 9.22
N VAL A 66 -13.30 12.91 9.03
CA VAL A 66 -12.00 12.30 8.71
C VAL A 66 -11.65 12.54 7.24
N ALA A 67 -12.62 12.42 6.34
CA ALA A 67 -12.46 12.74 4.91
C ALA A 67 -11.96 14.17 4.73
N TYR A 68 -12.67 15.14 5.34
CA TYR A 68 -12.36 16.56 5.22
C TYR A 68 -10.96 16.89 5.77
N ARG A 69 -10.61 16.41 6.97
CA ARG A 69 -9.26 16.61 7.56
C ARG A 69 -8.16 15.99 6.69
N GLY A 70 -8.41 14.84 6.09
CA GLY A 70 -7.48 14.18 5.18
C GLY A 70 -7.21 15.02 3.93
N ILE A 71 -8.26 15.58 3.32
CA ILE A 71 -8.15 16.48 2.17
C ILE A 71 -7.37 17.75 2.56
N VAL A 72 -7.81 18.43 3.62
CA VAL A 72 -7.17 19.66 4.12
C VAL A 72 -5.69 19.42 4.39
N GLY A 73 -5.33 18.37 5.13
CA GLY A 73 -3.93 18.07 5.43
C GLY A 73 -3.08 17.83 4.19
N LEU A 74 -3.65 17.18 3.16
CA LEU A 74 -2.94 16.91 1.91
C LEU A 74 -2.82 18.18 1.05
N ALA A 75 -3.89 18.95 0.94
CA ALA A 75 -3.92 20.22 0.22
C ALA A 75 -2.99 21.26 0.87
N THR A 76 -2.96 21.37 2.21
CA THR A 76 -2.00 22.22 2.93
C THR A 76 -0.56 21.86 2.61
N ARG A 77 -0.21 20.56 2.55
CA ARG A 77 1.13 20.13 2.15
C ARG A 77 1.49 20.51 0.71
N LEU A 78 0.49 20.69 -0.14
CA LEU A 78 0.66 21.14 -1.53
C LEU A 78 0.59 22.67 -1.70
N GLY A 79 0.35 23.42 -0.59
CA GLY A 79 0.24 24.88 -0.59
C GLY A 79 -1.17 25.42 -0.76
N TYR A 80 -2.20 24.56 -0.72
CA TYR A 80 -3.62 24.93 -0.90
C TYR A 80 -4.41 24.75 0.41
N GLY A 81 -3.81 25.10 1.54
CA GLY A 81 -4.48 25.00 2.84
C GLY A 81 -5.61 26.03 3.00
N PRO A 82 -6.64 25.74 3.82
CA PRO A 82 -7.71 26.69 4.11
C PRO A 82 -7.20 27.88 4.92
N HIS A 83 -7.81 29.04 4.72
CA HIS A 83 -7.62 30.19 5.60
C HIS A 83 -8.33 29.97 6.95
N PRO A 84 -7.81 30.45 8.11
CA PRO A 84 -8.42 30.21 9.41
C PRO A 84 -9.87 30.70 9.57
N SER A 85 -10.27 31.72 8.80
CA SER A 85 -11.64 32.27 8.81
C SER A 85 -12.57 31.62 7.79
N GLN A 86 -12.05 30.74 6.92
CA GLN A 86 -12.86 30.12 5.87
C GLN A 86 -13.74 29.02 6.45
N THR A 87 -14.99 29.00 6.02
CA THR A 87 -15.89 27.88 6.26
C THR A 87 -15.54 26.68 5.39
N GLU A 88 -16.06 25.51 5.74
CA GLU A 88 -15.86 24.29 4.95
C GLU A 88 -16.35 24.42 3.50
N TYR A 89 -17.45 25.15 3.30
CA TYR A 89 -18.02 25.41 1.98
C TYR A 89 -17.21 26.43 1.18
N GLU A 90 -16.71 27.49 1.83
CA GLU A 90 -15.84 28.47 1.18
C GLU A 90 -14.53 27.82 0.74
N TYR A 91 -13.93 27.01 1.60
CA TYR A 91 -12.72 26.28 1.25
C TYR A 91 -12.95 25.29 0.10
N ALA A 92 -14.08 24.57 0.09
CA ALA A 92 -14.45 23.70 -1.02
C ALA A 92 -14.58 24.49 -2.33
N GLY A 93 -15.17 25.69 -2.28
CA GLY A 93 -15.24 26.63 -3.40
C GLY A 93 -13.87 26.99 -3.94
N VAL A 94 -12.99 27.52 -3.08
CA VAL A 94 -11.62 27.90 -3.46
C VAL A 94 -10.83 26.72 -4.02
N LEU A 95 -10.89 25.56 -3.37
CA LEU A 95 -10.17 24.37 -3.83
C LEU A 95 -10.71 23.85 -5.17
N SER A 96 -12.01 24.04 -5.45
CA SER A 96 -12.63 23.65 -6.71
C SER A 96 -12.18 24.50 -7.91
N GLU A 97 -11.75 25.75 -7.69
CA GLU A 97 -11.15 26.57 -8.75
C GLU A 97 -9.83 25.96 -9.25
N THR A 98 -9.09 25.30 -8.35
CA THR A 98 -7.85 24.59 -8.70
C THR A 98 -8.13 23.18 -9.22
N LEU A 99 -9.18 22.52 -8.72
CA LEU A 99 -9.56 21.15 -9.03
C LEU A 99 -10.99 21.06 -9.59
N PRO A 100 -11.25 21.58 -10.81
CA PRO A 100 -12.60 21.68 -11.34
C PRO A 100 -13.27 20.32 -11.54
N ASP A 101 -12.50 19.29 -11.89
CA ASP A 101 -12.98 17.92 -12.15
C ASP A 101 -13.63 17.24 -10.93
N VAL A 102 -13.35 17.72 -9.71
CA VAL A 102 -13.83 17.13 -8.45
C VAL A 102 -14.63 18.12 -7.62
N ARG A 103 -15.19 19.17 -8.25
CA ARG A 103 -15.99 20.20 -7.57
C ARG A 103 -17.14 19.61 -6.76
N ASP A 104 -17.97 18.78 -7.38
CA ASP A 104 -19.13 18.19 -6.70
C ASP A 104 -18.72 17.26 -5.54
N ASP A 105 -17.59 16.56 -5.70
CA ASP A 105 -17.03 15.73 -4.65
C ASP A 105 -16.55 16.56 -3.45
N LEU A 106 -15.94 17.73 -3.69
CA LEU A 106 -15.51 18.65 -2.64
C LEU A 106 -16.69 19.15 -1.83
N TYR A 107 -17.78 19.55 -2.51
CA TYR A 107 -19.02 19.98 -1.84
C TYR A 107 -19.68 18.84 -1.06
N LEU A 108 -19.67 17.60 -1.59
CA LEU A 108 -20.19 16.44 -0.87
C LEU A 108 -19.43 16.17 0.44
N VAL A 109 -18.11 16.32 0.43
CA VAL A 109 -17.29 16.14 1.65
C VAL A 109 -17.49 17.30 2.64
N ALA A 110 -17.63 18.54 2.14
CA ALA A 110 -17.94 19.70 2.97
C ALA A 110 -19.32 19.57 3.65
N ASP A 111 -20.33 19.13 2.90
CA ASP A 111 -21.68 18.87 3.42
C ASP A 111 -21.64 17.80 4.52
N ALA A 112 -21.00 16.66 4.26
CA ALA A 112 -20.86 15.60 5.25
C ALA A 112 -20.08 16.05 6.51
N ARG A 113 -19.15 17.01 6.37
CA ARG A 113 -18.42 17.59 7.50
C ARG A 113 -19.32 18.47 8.36
N VAL A 114 -20.14 19.32 7.73
CA VAL A 114 -21.09 20.21 8.41
C VAL A 114 -22.21 19.40 9.05
N GLU A 115 -22.76 18.41 8.37
CA GLU A 115 -23.75 17.49 8.94
C GLU A 115 -23.21 16.76 10.17
N LYS A 116 -21.94 16.36 10.17
CA LYS A 116 -21.31 15.77 11.37
C LYS A 116 -21.16 16.79 12.49
N ALA A 117 -20.80 18.03 12.17
CA ALA A 117 -20.58 19.09 13.15
C ALA A 117 -21.90 19.50 13.85
N TYR A 118 -23.01 19.53 13.13
CA TYR A 118 -24.29 20.05 13.63
C TYR A 118 -25.38 18.99 13.83
N GLY A 119 -25.31 17.85 13.15
CA GLY A 119 -26.46 16.94 12.98
C GLY A 119 -26.42 15.62 13.73
N GLN A 120 -25.32 15.24 14.41
CA GLN A 120 -25.18 13.97 15.16
C GLN A 120 -25.67 12.70 14.41
N ARG A 121 -25.79 12.74 13.07
CA ARG A 121 -26.27 11.61 12.28
C ARG A 121 -25.07 10.86 11.70
N GLN A 122 -24.97 9.58 12.06
CA GLN A 122 -24.03 8.68 11.39
C GLN A 122 -24.44 8.57 9.93
N VAL A 123 -23.50 8.85 9.02
CA VAL A 123 -23.70 8.74 7.58
C VAL A 123 -24.22 7.33 7.26
N GLU A 124 -25.39 7.20 6.63
CA GLU A 124 -25.98 5.90 6.25
C GLU A 124 -25.11 5.17 5.22
N GLY A 125 -25.20 3.83 5.15
CA GLY A 125 -24.27 2.98 4.37
C GLY A 125 -24.08 3.39 2.91
N GLN A 126 -25.14 3.80 2.21
CA GLN A 126 -25.05 4.27 0.83
C GLN A 126 -24.32 5.62 0.73
N ARG A 127 -24.60 6.54 1.66
CA ARG A 127 -23.99 7.87 1.73
C ARG A 127 -22.49 7.78 2.09
N ARG A 128 -22.08 6.77 2.88
CA ARG A 128 -20.66 6.46 3.13
C ARG A 128 -19.94 6.03 1.85
N GLY A 129 -20.58 5.22 1.02
CA GLY A 129 -19.99 4.75 -0.24
C GLY A 129 -19.73 5.89 -1.22
N ALA A 130 -20.64 6.87 -1.29
CA ALA A 130 -20.45 8.09 -2.07
C ALA A 130 -19.30 8.94 -1.52
N LEU A 131 -19.27 9.17 -0.20
CA LEU A 131 -18.22 9.94 0.48
C LEU A 131 -16.82 9.34 0.27
N ARG A 132 -16.69 8.00 0.32
CA ARG A 132 -15.40 7.32 0.06
C ARG A 132 -14.94 7.52 -1.38
N ARG A 133 -15.85 7.43 -2.35
CA ARG A 133 -15.53 7.65 -3.77
C ARG A 133 -15.10 9.10 -4.00
N ALA A 134 -15.84 10.06 -3.43
CA ALA A 134 -15.48 11.48 -3.47
C ALA A 134 -14.08 11.72 -2.89
N TYR A 135 -13.81 11.21 -1.69
CA TYR A 135 -12.50 11.34 -1.05
C TYR A 135 -11.37 10.75 -1.91
N ALA A 136 -11.57 9.57 -2.51
CA ALA A 136 -10.58 8.95 -3.38
C ALA A 136 -10.32 9.79 -4.64
N ARG A 137 -11.36 10.31 -5.29
CA ARG A 137 -11.24 11.16 -6.48
C ARG A 137 -10.50 12.47 -6.17
N ILE A 138 -10.86 13.16 -5.09
CA ILE A 138 -10.20 14.40 -4.66
C ILE A 138 -8.71 14.15 -4.38
N ARG A 139 -8.39 13.07 -3.66
CA ARG A 139 -7.00 12.74 -3.33
C ARG A 139 -6.19 12.43 -4.59
N THR A 140 -6.75 11.69 -5.54
CA THR A 140 -6.11 11.43 -6.84
C THR A 140 -5.90 12.72 -7.63
N ALA A 141 -6.87 13.64 -7.61
CA ALA A 141 -6.76 14.94 -8.27
C ALA A 141 -5.63 15.80 -7.65
N LEU A 142 -5.57 15.88 -6.33
CA LEU A 142 -4.48 16.56 -5.60
C LEU A 142 -3.11 15.94 -5.91
N LEU A 143 -3.01 14.60 -5.93
CA LEU A 143 -1.76 13.93 -6.27
C LEU A 143 -1.36 14.23 -7.72
N ARG A 144 -2.29 14.13 -8.67
CA ARG A 144 -2.03 14.47 -10.08
C ARG A 144 -1.56 15.92 -10.23
N LEU A 145 -2.18 16.85 -9.51
CA LEU A 145 -1.74 18.25 -9.47
C LEU A 145 -0.29 18.38 -8.97
N SER A 146 0.08 17.63 -7.93
CA SER A 146 1.45 17.64 -7.41
C SER A 146 2.48 17.05 -8.38
N LEU A 147 2.08 16.06 -9.19
CA LEU A 147 2.94 15.50 -10.24
C LEU A 147 3.15 16.47 -11.40
N ARG A 148 2.15 17.29 -11.76
CA ARG A 148 2.25 18.25 -12.88
C ARG A 148 3.14 19.46 -12.56
N ARG A 149 3.40 19.72 -11.28
CA ARG A 149 4.17 20.89 -10.81
C ARG A 149 5.69 20.66 -10.77
N ARG A 150 6.15 19.42 -11.02
CA ARG A 150 7.56 19.06 -11.13
C ARG A 150 7.91 18.83 -12.59
#